data_AF-A0A661KBT0-F1
#
_entry.id   AF-A0A661KBT0-F1
#
_cell.length_a   1.000
_cell.length_b   1.000
_cell.length_c   1.000
_cell.angle_alpha   90.00
_cell.angle_beta   90.00
_cell.angle_gamma   90.00
#
_symmetry.space_group_name_H-M   'P 1'
#
loop_
_entity.id
_entity.type
_entity.pdbx_description
1 polymer ?
#
loop_
_entity_poly.entity_id
_entity_poly.type
_entity_poly.pdbx_seq_one_letter_code
_entity_poly.pdbx_strand_id
1 'polypeptide(L)'
;MERIEIGKKPISSENPTGTSIRYEPEFEELQAEIDKLVSISGGIPDWSKVVKLSEEILKEKSKDMLVASYFCGGLLETEGLSGLSEGLVVFKDLVSNFWEKLFPPLKRKRGRIGAAAWLSERLEKVLERREPAEEEAEAASLCRESLE
;
A
#
# COMPACT_ATOMS: atom_id res chain seq x y z
N MET A 1 -9.97 -10.64 -7.06
CA MET A 1 -11.37 -10.37 -6.63
C MET A 1 -11.51 -10.17 -5.12
N GLU A 2 -10.82 -10.92 -4.23
CA GLU A 2 -10.96 -10.70 -2.78
C GLU A 2 -10.20 -9.47 -2.24
N ARG A 3 -9.00 -9.18 -2.79
CA ARG A 3 -8.12 -8.11 -2.27
C ARG A 3 -8.65 -6.68 -2.49
N ILE A 4 -9.33 -6.40 -3.60
CA ILE A 4 -9.89 -5.05 -3.87
C ILE A 4 -10.91 -4.60 -2.81
N GLU A 5 -11.54 -5.53 -2.09
CA GLU A 5 -12.52 -5.22 -1.06
C GLU A 5 -11.88 -4.85 0.30
N ILE A 6 -10.56 -5.01 0.45
CA ILE A 6 -9.83 -4.71 1.69
C ILE A 6 -10.03 -3.25 2.12
N GLY A 7 -10.05 -2.32 1.16
CA GLY A 7 -10.22 -0.89 1.43
C GLY A 7 -11.66 -0.51 1.85
N LYS A 8 -12.64 -1.38 1.64
CA LYS A 8 -14.07 -1.14 1.96
C LYS A 8 -14.50 -1.84 3.24
N LYS A 9 -13.97 -3.04 3.49
CA LYS A 9 -14.41 -3.87 4.62
C LYS A 9 -13.77 -3.39 5.93
N PRO A 10 -14.56 -3.11 6.98
CA PRO A 10 -14.02 -2.77 8.29
C PRO A 10 -13.27 -3.97 8.90
N ILE A 11 -12.33 -3.71 9.81
CA ILE A 11 -11.65 -4.77 10.60
C ILE A 11 -12.65 -5.47 11.51
N SER A 12 -13.46 -4.72 12.26
CA SER A 12 -14.60 -5.23 13.02
C SER A 12 -15.72 -4.18 13.13
N SER A 13 -16.90 -4.58 13.60
CA SER A 13 -18.03 -3.69 13.86
C SER A 13 -17.72 -2.63 14.92
N GLU A 14 -16.99 -3.01 15.97
CA GLU A 14 -16.66 -2.14 17.11
C GLU A 14 -15.47 -1.23 16.81
N ASN A 15 -14.52 -1.73 16.02
CA ASN A 15 -13.31 -1.00 15.65
C ASN A 15 -13.02 -1.10 14.14
N PRO A 16 -13.71 -0.31 13.30
CA PRO A 16 -13.64 -0.43 11.84
C PRO A 16 -12.23 -0.30 11.23
N THR A 17 -11.34 0.46 11.89
CA THR A 17 -9.97 0.69 11.42
C THR A 17 -8.92 -0.12 12.17
N GLY A 18 -9.33 -0.94 13.13
CA GLY A 18 -8.41 -1.68 13.98
C GLY A 18 -7.54 -0.78 14.85
N THR A 19 -6.32 -1.21 15.14
CA THR A 19 -5.38 -0.50 16.02
C THR A 19 -4.15 -0.01 15.25
N SER A 20 -3.34 0.83 15.88
CA SER A 20 -2.07 1.28 15.28
C SER A 20 -1.11 0.09 15.17
N ILE A 21 -0.68 -0.25 13.96
CA ILE A 21 0.23 -1.39 13.73
C ILE A 21 1.71 -1.11 14.09
N ARG A 22 2.05 0.13 14.47
CA ARG A 22 3.44 0.63 14.55
C ARG A 22 4.40 -0.12 15.47
N TYR A 23 3.89 -0.89 16.43
CA TYR A 23 4.68 -1.65 17.39
C TYR A 23 4.37 -3.15 17.34
N GLU A 24 3.68 -3.59 16.29
CA GLU A 24 3.34 -5.00 16.10
C GLU A 24 4.43 -5.69 15.25
N PRO A 25 4.78 -6.96 15.55
CA PRO A 25 5.85 -7.68 14.85
C PRO A 25 5.69 -7.73 13.33
N GLU A 26 4.46 -7.83 12.82
CA GLU A 26 4.18 -7.89 11.39
C GLU A 26 4.56 -6.57 10.68
N PHE A 27 4.44 -5.43 11.36
CA PHE A 27 4.89 -4.14 10.82
C PHE A 27 6.41 -3.97 10.92
N GLU A 28 7.03 -4.46 12.00
CA GLU A 28 8.49 -4.47 12.11
C GLU A 28 9.11 -5.30 10.97
N GLU A 29 8.53 -6.46 10.68
CA GLU A 29 8.96 -7.33 9.60
C GLU A 29 8.75 -6.68 8.21
N LEU A 30 7.59 -6.05 8.00
CA LEU A 30 7.31 -5.29 6.79
C LEU A 30 8.31 -4.13 6.61
N GLN A 31 8.56 -3.36 7.67
CA GLN A 31 9.46 -2.23 7.64
C GLN A 31 10.91 -2.68 7.40
N ALA A 32 11.33 -3.82 7.96
CA ALA A 32 12.65 -4.38 7.71
C ALA A 32 12.87 -4.74 6.22
N GLU A 33 11.83 -5.14 5.49
CA GLU A 33 11.91 -5.32 4.03
C GLU A 33 12.06 -3.97 3.31
N ILE A 34 11.28 -2.96 3.70
CA ILE A 34 11.35 -1.62 3.09
C ILE A 34 12.69 -0.94 3.35
N ASP A 35 13.26 -1.10 4.54
CA ASP A 35 14.53 -0.48 4.95
C ASP A 35 15.72 -0.98 4.11
N LYS A 36 15.62 -2.16 3.48
CA LYS A 36 16.64 -2.67 2.55
C LYS A 36 16.89 -1.72 1.38
N LEU A 37 15.89 -0.92 0.98
CA LEU A 37 16.01 0.06 -0.11
C LEU A 37 17.05 1.15 0.12
N VAL A 38 17.30 1.49 1.38
CA VAL A 38 18.24 2.54 1.78
C VAL A 38 19.43 1.97 2.55
N SER A 39 19.52 0.64 2.68
CA SER A 39 20.61 -0.01 3.39
C SER A 39 21.94 0.14 2.64
N ILE A 40 22.96 0.58 3.36
CA ILE A 40 24.34 0.69 2.88
C ILE A 40 24.91 -0.68 2.51
N SER A 41 24.48 -1.75 3.20
CA SER A 41 24.97 -3.11 2.94
C SER A 41 24.47 -3.70 1.63
N GLY A 42 23.52 -3.02 0.95
CA GLY A 42 22.82 -3.55 -0.20
C GLY A 42 21.81 -4.61 0.22
N GLY A 43 20.57 -4.47 -0.24
CA GLY A 43 19.53 -5.46 -0.04
C GLY A 43 18.38 -5.20 -1.00
N ILE A 44 17.89 -6.24 -1.67
CA ILE A 44 16.68 -6.16 -2.46
C ILE A 44 15.53 -6.58 -1.53
N PRO A 45 14.50 -5.74 -1.33
CA PRO A 45 13.31 -6.16 -0.59
C PRO A 45 12.69 -7.41 -1.21
N ASP A 46 12.21 -8.32 -0.37
CA ASP A 46 11.32 -9.37 -0.82
C ASP A 46 9.92 -8.76 -1.04
N TRP A 47 9.64 -8.37 -2.27
CA TRP A 47 8.39 -7.69 -2.60
C TRP A 47 7.15 -8.57 -2.44
N SER A 48 7.28 -9.88 -2.67
CA SER A 48 6.20 -10.83 -2.42
C SER A 48 5.85 -10.86 -0.92
N LYS A 49 6.86 -10.78 -0.06
CA LYS A 49 6.68 -10.67 1.39
C LYS A 49 6.07 -9.32 1.79
N VAL A 50 6.50 -8.21 1.17
CA VAL A 50 5.91 -6.87 1.38
C VAL A 50 4.41 -6.89 1.06
N VAL A 51 4.02 -7.46 -0.09
CA VAL A 51 2.62 -7.58 -0.51
C VAL A 51 1.84 -8.40 0.52
N LYS A 52 2.33 -9.60 0.86
CA LYS A 52 1.66 -10.50 1.81
C LYS A 52 1.44 -9.86 3.18
N LEU A 53 2.49 -9.31 3.79
CA LEU A 53 2.39 -8.69 5.12
C LEU A 53 1.46 -7.47 5.10
N SER A 54 1.53 -6.66 4.05
CA SER A 54 0.67 -5.49 3.92
C SER A 54 -0.80 -5.89 3.77
N GLU A 55 -1.08 -6.93 2.98
CA GLU A 55 -2.43 -7.48 2.82
C GLU A 55 -3.00 -8.00 4.16
N GLU A 56 -2.23 -8.82 4.89
CA GLU A 56 -2.62 -9.36 6.19
C GLU A 56 -2.92 -8.24 7.21
N ILE A 57 -2.04 -7.24 7.30
CA ILE A 57 -2.23 -6.09 8.18
C ILE A 57 -3.51 -5.32 7.82
N LEU A 58 -3.70 -5.00 6.53
CA LEU A 58 -4.85 -4.21 6.07
C LEU A 58 -6.17 -4.96 6.19
N LYS A 59 -6.14 -6.29 6.07
CA LYS A 59 -7.33 -7.14 6.19
C LYS A 59 -7.74 -7.35 7.64
N GLU A 60 -6.78 -7.52 8.56
CA GLU A 60 -7.07 -8.08 9.89
C GLU A 60 -6.71 -7.18 11.07
N LYS A 61 -5.81 -6.21 10.91
CA LYS A 61 -5.21 -5.51 12.05
C LYS A 61 -5.41 -4.00 12.02
N SER A 62 -5.16 -3.37 10.89
CA SER A 62 -5.05 -1.91 10.81
C SER A 62 -5.36 -1.38 9.43
N LYS A 63 -6.28 -0.41 9.36
CA LYS A 63 -6.41 0.45 8.17
C LYS A 63 -5.35 1.55 8.28
N ASP A 64 -4.15 1.27 7.77
CA ASP A 64 -2.98 2.17 7.81
C ASP A 64 -2.56 2.59 6.39
N MET A 65 -2.44 3.89 6.18
CA MET A 65 -2.14 4.53 4.90
C MET A 65 -0.72 4.26 4.40
N LEU A 66 0.25 4.10 5.31
CA LEU A 66 1.61 3.74 4.92
C LEU A 66 1.68 2.27 4.49
N VAL A 67 0.99 1.39 5.21
CA VAL A 67 0.89 -0.03 4.83
C VAL A 67 0.20 -0.16 3.47
N ALA A 68 -0.87 0.60 3.22
CA ALA A 68 -1.51 0.66 1.90
C ALA A 68 -0.56 1.19 0.80
N SER A 69 0.33 2.12 1.15
CA SER A 69 1.37 2.62 0.23
C SER A 69 2.37 1.52 -0.12
N TYR A 70 2.87 0.80 0.89
CA TYR A 70 3.77 -0.34 0.70
C TYR A 70 3.12 -1.46 -0.11
N PHE A 71 1.83 -1.74 0.12
CA PHE A 71 1.05 -2.69 -0.65
C PHE A 71 1.00 -2.33 -2.14
N CYS A 72 0.65 -1.09 -2.47
CA CYS A 72 0.63 -0.61 -3.86
C CYS A 72 2.01 -0.71 -4.52
N GLY A 73 3.06 -0.27 -3.81
CA GLY A 73 4.44 -0.35 -4.29
C GLY A 73 4.87 -1.80 -4.52
N GLY A 74 4.56 -2.72 -3.60
CA GLY A 74 4.86 -4.13 -3.73
C GLY A 74 4.12 -4.79 -4.90
N LEU A 75 2.83 -4.47 -5.09
CA LEU A 75 2.06 -4.98 -6.22
C LEU A 75 2.61 -4.52 -7.56
N LEU A 76 3.08 -3.27 -7.66
CA LEU A 76 3.76 -2.80 -8.86
C LEU A 76 5.05 -3.58 -9.14
N GLU A 77 5.80 -3.94 -8.11
CA GLU A 77 7.05 -4.72 -8.23
C GLU A 77 6.80 -6.15 -8.67
N THR A 78 5.76 -6.80 -8.13
CA THR A 78 5.52 -8.23 -8.35
C THR A 78 4.60 -8.51 -9.52
N GLU A 79 3.65 -7.62 -9.80
CA GLU A 79 2.52 -7.86 -10.71
C GLU A 79 2.33 -6.72 -11.73
N GLY A 80 3.24 -5.74 -11.78
CA GLY A 80 3.18 -4.65 -12.75
C GLY A 80 1.97 -3.74 -12.57
N LEU A 81 1.50 -3.15 -13.69
CA LEU A 81 0.37 -2.21 -13.65
C LEU A 81 -0.95 -2.89 -13.27
N SER A 82 -1.11 -4.18 -13.60
CA SER A 82 -2.28 -4.96 -13.21
C SER A 82 -2.40 -5.03 -11.69
N GLY A 83 -1.31 -5.37 -10.99
CA GLY A 83 -1.28 -5.35 -9.53
C GLY A 83 -1.48 -3.96 -8.97
N LEU A 84 -0.79 -2.95 -9.52
CA LEU A 84 -0.94 -1.56 -9.07
C LEU A 84 -2.40 -1.08 -9.15
N SER A 85 -3.12 -1.44 -10.22
CA SER A 85 -4.53 -1.04 -10.39
C SER A 85 -5.40 -1.53 -9.23
N GLU A 86 -5.23 -2.79 -8.81
CA GLU A 86 -5.93 -3.34 -7.64
C GLU A 86 -5.49 -2.68 -6.33
N GLY A 87 -4.19 -2.39 -6.19
CA GLY A 87 -3.65 -1.67 -5.03
C GLY A 87 -4.22 -0.25 -4.89
N LEU A 88 -4.33 0.48 -5.99
CA LEU A 88 -4.89 1.84 -6.01
C LEU A 88 -6.38 1.85 -5.66
N VAL A 89 -7.14 0.84 -6.08
CA VAL A 89 -8.54 0.67 -5.62
C VAL A 89 -8.57 0.52 -4.10
N VAL A 90 -7.75 -0.36 -3.52
CA VAL A 90 -7.66 -0.54 -2.06
C VAL A 90 -7.28 0.77 -1.36
N PHE A 91 -6.30 1.51 -1.89
CA PHE A 91 -5.85 2.78 -1.32
C PHE A 91 -6.96 3.84 -1.36
N LYS A 92 -7.62 4.01 -2.52
CA LYS A 92 -8.75 4.95 -2.71
C LYS A 92 -9.89 4.64 -1.77
N ASP A 93 -10.30 3.36 -1.68
CA ASP A 93 -11.38 2.94 -0.81
C ASP A 93 -11.04 3.14 0.66
N LEU A 94 -9.81 2.85 1.07
CA LEU A 94 -9.36 3.02 2.45
C LEU A 94 -9.36 4.50 2.87
N VAL A 95 -8.93 5.39 1.98
CA VAL A 95 -9.02 6.85 2.21
C VAL A 95 -10.48 7.30 2.24
N SER A 96 -11.30 6.86 1.28
CA SER A 96 -12.69 7.32 1.14
C SER A 96 -13.60 6.86 2.28
N ASN A 97 -13.44 5.62 2.75
CA ASN A 97 -14.32 5.01 3.74
C ASN A 97 -13.86 5.26 5.19
N PHE A 98 -12.55 5.40 5.43
CA PHE A 98 -12.00 5.39 6.79
C PHE A 98 -11.25 6.64 7.21
N TRP A 99 -11.24 7.70 6.38
CA TRP A 99 -10.42 8.91 6.57
C TRP A 99 -10.30 9.39 8.03
N GLU A 100 -11.42 9.54 8.75
CA GLU A 100 -11.43 10.09 10.11
C GLU A 100 -10.67 9.21 11.13
N LYS A 101 -10.77 7.88 11.00
CA LYS A 101 -10.21 6.92 11.95
C LYS A 101 -8.95 6.20 11.44
N LEU A 102 -8.58 6.44 10.20
CA LEU A 102 -7.42 5.84 9.55
C LEU A 102 -6.09 6.14 10.27
N PHE A 103 -5.17 5.17 10.23
CA PHE A 103 -3.80 5.35 10.69
C PHE A 103 -2.88 5.87 9.55
N PRO A 104 -1.90 6.75 9.83
CA PRO A 104 -1.72 7.50 11.08
C PRO A 104 -2.93 8.39 11.41
N PRO A 105 -3.26 8.63 12.70
CA PRO A 105 -4.44 9.38 13.09
C PRO A 105 -4.45 10.79 12.49
N LEU A 106 -5.64 11.38 12.25
CA LEU A 106 -5.80 12.66 11.55
C LEU A 106 -4.97 13.82 12.14
N LYS A 107 -4.72 13.81 13.46
CA LYS A 107 -3.83 14.78 14.14
C LYS A 107 -2.36 14.72 13.66
N ARG A 108 -1.93 13.60 13.06
CA ARG A 108 -0.60 13.40 12.47
C ARG A 108 -0.63 13.58 10.95
N LYS A 109 -1.13 14.74 10.48
CA LYS A 109 -1.24 15.07 9.03
C LYS A 109 0.05 14.82 8.25
N ARG A 110 1.21 15.19 8.81
CA ARG A 110 2.53 14.95 8.19
C ARG A 110 2.80 13.46 7.94
N GLY A 111 2.31 12.56 8.80
CA GLY A 111 2.44 11.12 8.61
C GLY A 111 1.62 10.60 7.43
N ARG A 112 0.41 11.14 7.22
CA ARG A 112 -0.42 10.81 6.05
C ARG A 112 0.19 11.34 4.75
N ILE A 113 0.69 12.57 4.78
CA ILE A 113 1.43 13.15 3.64
C ILE A 113 2.66 12.30 3.32
N GLY A 114 3.43 11.90 4.35
CA GLY A 114 4.60 11.03 4.15
C GLY A 114 4.26 9.67 3.56
N ALA A 115 3.12 9.07 3.93
CA ALA A 115 2.65 7.82 3.32
C ALA A 115 2.36 8.00 1.82
N ALA A 116 1.57 9.01 1.46
CA ALA A 116 1.28 9.31 0.05
C ALA A 116 2.54 9.68 -0.75
N ALA A 117 3.45 10.45 -0.15
CA ALA A 117 4.73 10.80 -0.77
C ALA A 117 5.59 9.56 -1.02
N TRP A 118 5.68 8.64 -0.06
CA TRP A 118 6.39 7.38 -0.25
C TRP A 118 5.83 6.60 -1.44
N LEU A 119 4.50 6.50 -1.55
CA LEU A 119 3.87 5.84 -2.69
C LEU A 119 4.26 6.51 -4.01
N SER A 120 4.09 7.83 -4.10
CA SER A 120 4.43 8.60 -5.31
C SER A 120 5.88 8.38 -5.74
N GLU A 121 6.84 8.55 -4.82
CA GLU A 121 8.26 8.35 -5.09
C GLU A 121 8.58 6.91 -5.50
N ARG A 122 7.87 5.92 -4.93
CA ARG A 122 8.04 4.52 -5.31
C ARG A 122 7.54 4.28 -6.72
N LEU A 123 6.33 4.73 -7.06
CA LEU A 123 5.78 4.54 -8.41
C LEU A 123 6.69 5.16 -9.46
N GLU A 124 7.16 6.39 -9.25
CA GLU A 124 8.09 7.08 -10.15
C GLU A 124 9.35 6.25 -10.42
N LYS A 125 10.09 5.86 -9.37
CA LYS A 125 11.33 5.08 -9.50
C LYS A 125 11.15 3.74 -10.22
N VAL A 126 9.98 3.12 -10.09
CA VAL A 126 9.70 1.80 -10.65
C VAL A 126 9.22 1.92 -12.09
N LEU A 127 8.42 2.94 -12.40
CA LEU A 127 7.96 3.21 -13.75
C LEU A 127 9.09 3.74 -14.64
N GLU A 128 10.05 4.51 -14.11
CA GLU A 128 11.22 4.98 -14.86
C GLU A 128 12.10 3.86 -15.42
N ARG A 129 12.13 2.71 -14.74
CA ARG A 129 12.97 1.54 -15.10
C ARG A 129 12.20 0.43 -15.81
N ARG A 130 10.88 0.59 -16.00
CA ARG A 130 10.01 -0.39 -16.66
C ARG A 130 9.58 0.15 -18.01
N GLU A 131 9.66 -0.67 -19.04
CA GLU A 131 8.98 -0.37 -20.31
C GLU A 131 7.52 -0.83 -20.20
N PRO A 132 6.54 0.02 -20.53
CA PRO A 132 5.14 -0.38 -20.51
C PRO A 132 4.87 -1.41 -21.60
N ALA A 133 4.27 -2.54 -21.24
CA ALA A 133 3.88 -3.57 -22.19
C ALA A 133 2.48 -3.29 -22.77
N GLU A 134 2.21 -3.71 -24.01
CA GLU A 134 0.93 -3.44 -24.68
C GLU A 134 -0.26 -4.08 -23.93
N GLU A 135 -0.04 -5.26 -23.35
CA GLU A 135 -0.98 -5.96 -22.49
C GLU A 135 -1.33 -5.21 -21.20
N GLU A 136 -0.54 -4.20 -20.79
CA GLU A 136 -0.81 -3.39 -19.61
C GLU A 136 -1.64 -2.13 -19.90
N ALA A 137 -2.05 -1.90 -21.16
CA ALA A 137 -2.79 -0.70 -21.55
C ALA A 137 -4.12 -0.53 -20.77
N GLU A 138 -4.86 -1.63 -20.58
CA GLU A 138 -6.09 -1.61 -19.77
C GLU A 138 -5.79 -1.29 -18.30
N ALA A 139 -4.79 -1.95 -17.72
CA ALA A 139 -4.37 -1.71 -16.35
C ALA A 139 -3.91 -0.26 -16.12
N ALA A 140 -3.24 0.34 -17.10
CA ALA A 140 -2.87 1.75 -17.07
C ALA A 140 -4.09 2.70 -17.04
N SER A 141 -5.16 2.37 -17.78
CA SER A 141 -6.43 3.11 -17.72
C SER A 141 -7.07 3.01 -16.33
N LEU A 142 -7.14 1.79 -15.78
CA LEU A 142 -7.70 1.55 -14.44
C LEU A 142 -6.90 2.26 -13.34
N CYS A 143 -5.58 2.32 -13.45
CA CYS A 143 -4.74 3.10 -12.56
C CYS A 143 -5.12 4.60 -12.59
N ARG A 144 -5.37 5.15 -13.79
CA ARG A 144 -5.78 6.55 -13.95
C ARG A 144 -7.15 6.81 -13.33
N GLU A 145 -8.14 5.98 -13.62
CA GLU A 145 -9.49 6.09 -13.05
C GLU A 145 -9.51 6.01 -11.51
N SER A 146 -8.55 5.28 -10.93
CA SER A 146 -8.39 5.21 -9.47
C SER A 146 -7.79 6.48 -8.85
N LEU A 147 -7.19 7.36 -9.65
CA LEU A 147 -6.57 8.61 -9.20
C LEU A 147 -7.46 9.85 -9.44
N GLU A 148 -8.53 9.70 -10.23
CA GLU A 148 -9.60 10.70 -10.42
C GLU A 148 -10.66 10.62 -9.30
#